data_AF-A0A2S2CM78-F1
#
_entry.id   AF-A0A2S2CM78-F1
#
_cell.length_a   1.000
_cell.length_b   1.000
_cell.length_c   1.000
_cell.angle_alpha   90.00
_cell.angle_beta   90.00
_cell.angle_gamma   90.00
#
_symmetry.space_group_name_H-M   'P 1'
#
loop_
_entity.id
_entity.type
_entity.pdbx_description
1 polymer ?
#
loop_
_entity_poly.entity_id
_entity_poly.type
_entity_poly.pdbx_seq_one_letter_code
_entity_poly.pdbx_strand_id
1 'polypeptide(L)' 'MARFDVHRRLDGAGYLLDLQADILRDLNTRFVAPSLPLGEAPRPAAPLNPAFMPPGTPSAGAARRGRPAPRRG' A
#
# COMPACT_ATOMS: atom_id res chain seq x y z
N MET A 1 4.13 16.17 0.60
CA MET A 1 3.78 14.74 0.76
C MET A 1 4.86 14.15 1.63
N ALA A 2 4.47 13.47 2.70
CA ALA A 2 5.40 12.76 3.56
C ALA A 2 5.80 11.44 2.89
N ARG A 3 7.01 10.96 3.16
CA ARG A 3 7.43 9.64 2.70
C ARG A 3 6.43 8.58 3.19
N PHE A 4 6.05 7.69 2.29
CA PHE A 4 5.03 6.64 2.45
C PHE A 4 3.57 7.11 2.45
N ASP A 5 3.30 8.38 2.14
CA ASP A 5 1.94 8.81 1.84
C ASP A 5 1.42 8.15 0.56
N VAL A 6 0.13 7.81 0.57
CA VAL A 6 -0.58 7.21 -0.56
C VAL A 6 -1.53 8.24 -1.15
N HIS A 7 -1.39 8.48 -2.46
CA HIS A 7 -2.19 9.45 -3.20
C HIS A 7 -3.00 8.76 -4.27
N ARG A 8 -4.25 9.19 -4.47
CA ARG A 8 -5.05 8.69 -5.59
C ARG A 8 -4.46 9.22 -6.90
N ARG A 9 -4.37 8.38 -7.92
CA ARG A 9 -4.01 8.85 -9.26
C ARG A 9 -5.07 9.83 -9.76
N LEU A 10 -4.64 10.92 -10.39
CA LEU A 10 -5.56 11.85 -11.04
C LEU A 10 -6.14 11.25 -12.34
N ASP A 11 -5.37 10.37 -12.97
CA ASP A 11 -5.64 9.72 -14.24
C ASP A 11 -5.79 8.20 -14.06
N GLY A 12 -7.04 7.73 -14.05
CA GLY A 12 -7.35 6.30 -14.00
C GLY A 12 -7.38 5.68 -12.60
N ALA A 13 -7.28 4.36 -12.55
CA ALA A 13 -7.40 3.59 -11.32
C ALA A 13 -6.06 3.45 -10.58
N GLY A 14 -6.15 3.24 -9.26
CA GLY A 14 -5.00 2.97 -8.41
C GLY A 14 -4.46 4.19 -7.68
N TYR A 15 -3.26 4.03 -7.14
CA TYR A 15 -2.62 4.95 -6.21
C TYR A 15 -1.15 5.17 -6.56
N LEU A 16 -0.58 6.25 -6.06
CA LEU A 16 0.85 6.56 -6.07
C LEU A 16 1.34 6.54 -4.61
N LEU A 17 2.40 5.77 -4.35
CA LEU A 17 3.09 5.74 -3.06
C LEU A 17 4.30 6.67 -3.13
N ASP A 18 4.38 7.67 -2.25
CA ASP A 18 5.57 8.52 -2.12
C ASP A 18 6.71 7.69 -1.50
N LEU A 19 7.82 7.55 -2.23
CA LEU A 19 9.02 6.84 -1.80
C LEU A 19 10.23 7.78 -1.67
N GLN A 20 10.03 9.09 -1.88
CA GLN A 20 11.09 10.07 -1.83
C GLN A 20 11.68 10.17 -0.41
N ALA A 21 13.00 10.13 -0.31
CA ALA A 21 13.68 10.39 0.95
C ALA A 21 13.42 11.83 1.41
N ASP A 22 13.25 12.05 2.72
CA ASP A 22 12.92 13.37 3.26
C ASP A 22 13.98 14.43 2.98
N ILE A 23 15.25 14.03 2.79
CA ILE A 23 16.32 14.94 2.39
C ILE A 23 16.09 15.57 1.00
N LEU A 24 15.27 14.93 0.16
CA LEU A 24 14.89 15.42 -1.17
C LEU A 24 13.52 16.11 -1.16
N ARG A 25 12.92 16.38 0.01
CA ARG A 25 11.54 16.90 0.12
C ARG A 25 11.31 18.25 -0.60
N ASP A 26 12.35 19.03 -0.82
CA ASP A 26 12.28 20.38 -1.39
C ASP A 26 12.38 20.37 -2.94
N LEU A 27 12.52 19.20 -3.58
CA LEU A 27 12.47 19.09 -5.03
C LEU A 27 11.03 19.24 -5.54
N ASN A 28 10.89 19.83 -6.73
CA ASN A 28 9.60 19.96 -7.43
C ASN A 28 9.09 18.64 -8.02
N THR A 29 9.92 17.58 -8.00
CA THR A 29 9.57 16.24 -8.46
C THR A 29 9.48 15.27 -7.28
N ARG A 30 8.71 14.20 -7.46
CA ARG A 30 8.52 13.14 -6.46
C ARG A 30 8.89 11.78 -7.03
N PHE A 31 9.72 11.03 -6.30
CA PHE A 31 9.94 9.60 -6.58
C PHE A 31 8.77 8.79 -6.03
N VAL A 32 7.97 8.19 -6.92
CA VAL A 32 6.75 7.47 -6.57
C VAL A 32 6.70 6.08 -7.20
N ALA A 33 6.05 5.14 -6.53
CA ALA A 33 5.71 3.83 -7.09
C ALA A 33 4.20 3.77 -7.41
N PRO A 34 3.81 3.33 -8.63
CA PRO A 34 2.41 3.12 -8.95
C PRO A 34 1.90 1.83 -8.29
N SER A 35 0.69 1.90 -7.74
CA SER A 35 -0.07 0.77 -7.21
C SER A 35 -1.36 0.62 -8.00
N LEU A 36 -1.49 -0.49 -8.71
CA LEU A 36 -2.64 -0.79 -9.55
C LEU A 36 -3.58 -1.77 -8.84
N PRO A 37 -4.89 -1.71 -9.11
CA PRO A 37 -5.81 -2.77 -8.69
C PRO A 37 -5.29 -4.14 -9.16
N LEU A 38 -5.43 -5.19 -8.33
CA LEU A 38 -4.92 -6.53 -8.65
C LEU A 38 -5.45 -7.10 -9.99
N GLY A 39 -6.65 -6.69 -10.42
CA GLY A 39 -7.23 -7.09 -11.70
C GLY A 39 -6.63 -6.36 -12.93
N GLU A 40 -5.96 -5.24 -12.72
CA GLU A 40 -5.34 -4.41 -13.77
C GLU A 40 -3.80 -4.49 -13.73
N ALA A 41 -3.23 -4.95 -12.62
CA ALA A 41 -1.80 -5.10 -12.44
C ALA A 41 -1.26 -6.31 -13.24
N PRO A 42 -0.08 -6.19 -13.89
CA PRO A 42 0.68 -7.34 -14.33
C PRO A 42 0.94 -8.29 -13.16
N ARG A 43 1.08 -9.59 -13.44
CA ARG A 43 1.34 -10.60 -12.39
C ARG A 43 2.52 -10.14 -11.51
N PRO A 44 2.30 -9.88 -10.21
CA PRO A 44 3.35 -9.34 -9.36
C PRO A 44 4.52 -10.31 -9.23
N ALA A 45 5.74 -9.82 -9.48
CA ALA A 45 6.96 -10.54 -9.13
C ALA A 45 7.29 -10.26 -7.67
N ALA A 46 6.75 -11.05 -6.75
CA ALA A 46 7.14 -10.93 -5.34
C ALA A 46 8.63 -11.31 -5.19
N PRO A 47 9.45 -10.52 -4.46
CA PRO A 47 9.09 -9.44 -3.54
C PRO A 47 9.10 -8.02 -4.14
N LEU A 48 9.40 -7.87 -5.44
CA LEU A 48 9.63 -6.57 -6.09
C LEU A 48 8.36 -5.69 -6.15
N ASN A 49 7.19 -6.31 -6.35
CA ASN A 49 5.92 -5.63 -6.46
C ASN A 49 5.00 -6.03 -5.30
N PRO A 50 5.24 -5.53 -4.08
CA PRO A 50 4.43 -5.90 -2.92
C PRO A 50 3.00 -5.38 -3.09
N ALA A 51 2.03 -6.27 -2.86
CA ALA A 51 0.64 -5.86 -2.72
C ALA A 51 0.43 -5.24 -1.34
N PHE A 52 -0.26 -4.11 -1.28
CA PHE A 52 -0.64 -3.46 -0.03
C PHE A 52 -2.10 -3.01 -0.08
N MET A 53 -2.70 -2.82 1.09
CA MET A 53 -4.04 -2.28 1.21
C MET A 53 -3.96 -0.77 1.42
N PRO A 54 -4.56 0.05 0.53
CA PRO A 54 -4.54 1.49 0.70
C PRO A 54 -5.42 1.92 1.89
N PRO A 55 -5.12 3.07 2.54
CA PRO A 55 -5.91 3.60 3.65
C PRO A 55 -7.39 3.75 3.28
N GLY A 56 -8.28 3.46 4.24
CA GLY A 56 -9.73 3.57 4.03
C GLY A 56 -10.36 2.46 3.19
N THR A 57 -9.58 1.48 2.74
CA THR A 57 -10.14 0.28 2.09
C THR A 57 -10.79 -0.60 3.15
N PRO A 58 -12.10 -0.86 3.07
CA PRO A 58 -12.76 -1.73 4.04
C PRO A 58 -12.21 -3.15 3.90
N SER A 59 -11.56 -3.63 4.95
CA SER A 59 -11.21 -5.04 5.10
C SER A 59 -12.25 -5.71 5.98
N ALA A 60 -12.83 -6.79 5.49
CA ALA A 60 -13.66 -7.65 6.32
C ALA A 60 -12.75 -8.37 7.32
N GLY A 61 -12.71 -7.90 8.56
CA GLY A 61 -12.09 -8.63 9.65
C GLY A 61 -12.82 -9.97 9.79
N ALA A 62 -12.12 -11.08 9.57
CA ALA A 62 -12.67 -12.40 9.86
C ALA A 62 -12.81 -12.52 11.39
N ALA A 63 -13.97 -12.10 11.91
CA ALA A 63 -14.37 -12.37 13.28
C ALA A 63 -14.64 -13.89 13.42
N ARG A 64 -13.58 -14.70 13.42
CA ARG A 64 -13.68 -16.05 13.97
C ARG A 64 -13.95 -15.83 15.46
N ARG A 65 -15.15 -16.19 15.92
CA ARG A 65 -15.48 -16.33 17.34
C ARG A 65 -14.27 -16.96 18.04
N GLY A 66 -13.63 -16.20 18.91
CA GLY A 66 -12.34 -16.56 19.49
C GLY A 66 -12.43 -17.94 20.15
N ARG A 67 -11.68 -18.91 19.63
CA ARG A 67 -11.33 -20.08 20.43
C ARG A 67 -10.16 -19.67 21.33
N PRO A 68 -10.22 -19.94 22.64
CA PRO A 68 -9.10 -19.67 23.54
C PRO A 68 -7.86 -20.45 23.05
N ALA A 69 -6.77 -19.72 22.82
CA ALA A 69 -5.46 -20.32 22.50
C ALA A 69 -4.72 -20.62 23.82
N PRO A 70 -4.15 -21.82 24.00
CA PRO A 70 -3.40 -22.14 25.20
C PRO A 70 -2.15 -21.27 25.28
N ARG A 71 -1.86 -20.74 26.47
CA ARG A 71 -0.57 -20.10 26.77
C ARG A 71 0.50 -21.18 26.72
N ARG A 72 1.44 -21.08 25.78
CA ARG A 72 2.70 -21.83 25.87
C ARG A 72 3.44 -21.29 27.11
N GLY A 73 3.69 -22.19 28.06
CA GLY A 73 4.69 -21.98 29.11
C GLY A 73 6.11 -22.04 28.55
#